data_AF-A0A832S320-F1
#
_entry.id   AF-A0A832S320-F1
#
_cell.length_a   1.000
_cell.length_b   1.000
_cell.length_c   1.000
_cell.angle_alpha   90.00
_cell.angle_beta   90.00
_cell.angle_gamma   90.00
#
_symmetry.space_group_name_H-M   'P 1'
#
loop_
_entity.id
_entity.type
_entity.pdbx_description
1 polymer ?
#
loop_
_entity_poly.entity_id
_entity_poly.type
_entity_poly.pdbx_seq_one_letter_code
_entity_poly.pdbx_strand_id
1 'polypeptide(L)'
;MRKRILFLFLLAAAIGGACLGFFLRPEFVPPAIVPLEGASLNQTPVYTLLFEGGMETIRIDPDPAVYAGAKAANRSLHLYTDMPEEEWIPIYYLAFINEPHQEPFYADLLGALREIRDRRGLDDDRYLELIAVFVQSIPYETDASVSEPKFPIETFVDAAGDCDDKSLLLAGLLAREGYGVSLLYFGGETHMAVGVKSAGCGYRNTSFAYIETTNVSYVGIPPATLSGGATLSSDPLVIPVGQGERSYTACNQVQTIERALSALRDRAAVLETELEARGREIEAMRDALDVLGARMTSLLRAGDISEYNRLVQDYNRMAGDYNQAVDAYNALLDEAERVVDLHNDLAAGAHDRPASYLVARAYPSG
;
A
#
# COMPACT_ATOMS: atom_id res chain seq x y z
N MET A 1 -29.78 79.08 -60.11
CA MET A 1 -29.43 77.81 -60.81
C MET A 1 -28.37 77.10 -59.98
N ARG A 2 -28.77 76.14 -59.13
CA ARG A 2 -28.58 74.68 -59.31
C ARG A 2 -27.11 74.28 -59.55
N LYS A 3 -26.45 73.76 -58.50
CA LYS A 3 -26.14 72.31 -58.23
C LYS A 3 -24.88 71.87 -59.02
N ARG A 4 -23.81 71.31 -58.46
CA ARG A 4 -23.59 70.36 -57.34
C ARG A 4 -22.13 70.44 -56.89
N ILE A 5 -21.91 70.45 -55.57
CA ILE A 5 -20.63 70.08 -54.92
C ILE A 5 -20.78 68.61 -54.51
N LEU A 6 -19.87 67.75 -54.96
CA LEU A 6 -19.82 66.34 -54.58
C LEU A 6 -18.94 66.22 -53.32
N PHE A 7 -19.56 66.07 -52.15
CA PHE A 7 -18.90 65.65 -50.92
C PHE A 7 -18.72 64.13 -50.96
N LEU A 8 -17.48 63.65 -50.95
CA LEU A 8 -17.17 62.25 -50.64
C LEU A 8 -17.21 62.09 -49.12
N PHE A 9 -18.23 61.41 -48.61
CA PHE A 9 -18.26 60.94 -47.22
C PHE A 9 -17.35 59.73 -47.06
N LEU A 10 -16.23 59.91 -46.36
CA LEU A 10 -15.48 58.83 -45.74
C LEU A 10 -16.30 58.34 -44.53
N LEU A 11 -17.04 57.25 -44.72
CA LEU A 11 -17.75 56.58 -43.62
C LEU A 11 -16.74 55.70 -42.88
N ALA A 12 -16.27 56.20 -41.73
CA ALA A 12 -15.61 55.39 -40.73
C ALA A 12 -16.65 54.42 -40.12
N ALA A 13 -16.54 53.14 -40.44
CA ALA A 13 -17.23 52.07 -39.71
C ALA A 13 -16.21 51.38 -38.81
N ALA A 14 -16.07 51.92 -37.59
CA ALA A 14 -15.57 51.16 -36.46
C ALA A 14 -16.62 50.09 -36.11
N ILE A 15 -16.36 48.84 -36.46
CA ILE A 15 -17.15 47.71 -36.00
C ILE A 15 -16.23 46.80 -35.18
N GLY A 16 -16.41 46.94 -33.86
CA GLY A 16 -16.34 45.88 -32.85
C GLY A 16 -15.33 44.76 -33.06
N GLY A 17 -14.11 44.96 -32.55
CA GLY A 17 -13.29 43.86 -32.05
C GLY A 17 -13.86 43.34 -30.74
N ALA A 18 -14.98 42.62 -30.79
CA ALA A 18 -15.52 41.86 -29.68
C ALA A 18 -16.47 40.81 -30.28
N CYS A 19 -16.14 39.52 -30.08
CA CYS A 19 -16.88 38.29 -30.46
C CYS A 19 -16.17 37.38 -31.49
N LEU A 20 -14.95 36.93 -31.18
CA LEU A 20 -14.36 35.74 -31.81
C LEU A 20 -13.91 34.66 -30.79
N GLY A 21 -14.32 34.78 -29.51
CA GLY A 21 -13.93 33.84 -28.44
C GLY A 21 -14.91 32.70 -28.14
N PHE A 22 -16.06 32.65 -28.83
CA PHE A 22 -17.05 31.58 -28.66
C PHE A 22 -17.09 30.78 -29.95
N PHE A 23 -16.63 29.52 -29.98
CA PHE A 23 -17.10 28.40 -30.83
C PHE A 23 -16.11 27.22 -30.96
N LEU A 24 -14.96 27.21 -30.28
CA LEU A 24 -14.22 25.96 -30.12
C LEU A 24 -14.76 25.25 -28.87
N ARG A 25 -15.46 24.13 -29.08
CA ARG A 25 -15.75 23.21 -27.97
C ARG A 25 -14.41 22.71 -27.43
N PRO A 26 -14.22 22.64 -26.09
CA PRO A 26 -13.01 22.06 -25.54
C PRO A 26 -12.88 20.60 -26.00
N GLU A 27 -11.65 20.09 -26.07
CA GLU A 27 -11.38 18.70 -26.46
C GLU A 27 -11.93 17.71 -25.41
N PHE A 28 -11.90 18.11 -24.14
CA PHE A 28 -12.46 17.38 -23.02
C PHE A 28 -12.97 18.33 -21.92
N VAL A 29 -13.84 17.84 -21.04
CA VAL A 29 -14.23 18.52 -19.79
C VAL A 29 -13.90 17.59 -18.62
N PRO A 30 -12.91 17.93 -17.78
CA PRO A 30 -12.53 17.11 -16.65
C PRO A 30 -13.50 17.24 -15.47
N PRO A 31 -13.45 16.31 -14.51
CA PRO A 31 -14.07 16.47 -13.20
C PRO A 31 -13.60 17.77 -12.54
N ALA A 32 -14.53 18.51 -11.93
CA ALA A 32 -14.24 19.77 -11.27
C ALA A 32 -15.17 19.99 -10.07
N ILE A 33 -14.65 20.62 -9.03
CA ILE A 33 -15.44 20.97 -7.84
C ILE A 33 -16.11 22.32 -8.06
N VAL A 34 -17.40 22.38 -7.75
CA VAL A 34 -18.13 23.64 -7.55
C VAL A 34 -18.50 23.71 -6.06
N PRO A 35 -17.84 24.56 -5.26
CA PRO A 35 -18.13 24.67 -3.84
C PRO A 35 -19.61 24.99 -3.57
N LEU A 36 -20.20 24.31 -2.59
CA LEU A 36 -21.58 24.52 -2.17
C LEU A 36 -21.63 25.41 -0.92
N GLU A 37 -21.79 26.70 -1.16
CA GLU A 37 -21.88 27.71 -0.09
C GLU A 37 -22.98 27.40 0.92
N GLY A 38 -22.67 27.60 2.21
CA GLY A 38 -23.58 27.32 3.32
C GLY A 38 -23.69 25.83 3.72
N ALA A 39 -22.90 24.95 3.10
CA ALA A 39 -22.74 23.59 3.59
C ALA A 39 -22.09 23.56 4.97
N SER A 40 -22.35 22.48 5.72
CA SER A 40 -21.80 22.26 7.06
C SER A 40 -21.29 20.85 7.21
N LEU A 41 -20.14 20.69 7.87
CA LEU A 41 -19.60 19.40 8.28
C LEU A 41 -20.00 19.13 9.73
N ASN A 42 -20.73 18.04 9.97
CA ASN A 42 -21.21 17.68 11.31
C ASN A 42 -20.07 17.19 12.21
N GLN A 43 -19.09 16.48 11.62
CA GLN A 43 -17.92 15.95 12.30
C GLN A 43 -16.75 15.94 11.32
N THR A 44 -15.57 16.22 11.85
CA THR A 44 -14.32 16.13 11.12
C THR A 44 -13.52 14.95 11.65
N PRO A 45 -12.96 14.08 10.80
CA PRO A 45 -12.22 12.93 11.27
C PRO A 45 -10.96 13.34 12.02
N VAL A 46 -10.61 12.53 13.02
CA VAL A 46 -9.35 12.62 13.76
C VAL A 46 -8.63 11.29 13.54
N TYR A 47 -7.50 11.35 12.88
CA TYR A 47 -6.72 10.16 12.57
C TYR A 47 -5.71 9.92 13.67
N THR A 48 -5.65 8.69 14.15
CA THR A 48 -4.58 8.24 15.04
C THR A 48 -3.88 7.06 14.41
N LEU A 49 -2.56 7.15 14.26
CA LEU A 49 -1.74 6.11 13.64
C LEU A 49 -0.50 5.82 14.49
N LEU A 50 0.01 4.61 14.40
CA LEU A 50 1.30 4.26 14.98
C LEU A 50 2.40 4.62 13.97
N PHE A 51 3.40 5.38 14.40
CA PHE A 51 4.57 5.71 13.58
C PHE A 51 5.83 5.72 14.45
N GLU A 52 6.84 4.96 14.05
CA GLU A 52 8.11 4.81 14.75
C GLU A 52 7.97 4.69 16.28
N GLY A 53 7.22 3.67 16.71
CA GLY A 53 7.01 3.34 18.13
C GLY A 53 6.16 4.30 18.95
N GLY A 54 5.53 5.32 18.34
CA GLY A 54 4.66 6.26 19.04
C GLY A 54 3.38 6.58 18.29
N MET A 55 2.30 6.82 19.03
CA MET A 55 1.02 7.21 18.46
C MET A 55 1.05 8.68 18.03
N GLU A 56 0.63 8.92 16.79
CA GLU A 56 0.51 10.24 16.20
C GLU A 56 -0.94 10.57 15.88
N THR A 57 -1.31 11.83 16.08
CA THR A 57 -2.67 12.31 15.83
C THR A 57 -2.65 13.41 14.79
N ILE A 58 -3.49 13.26 13.75
CA ILE A 58 -3.67 14.23 12.68
C ILE A 58 -5.11 14.71 12.71
N ARG A 59 -5.28 16.03 12.81
CA ARG A 59 -6.57 16.71 12.79
C ARG A 59 -6.42 18.03 12.05
N ILE A 60 -7.31 18.26 11.12
CA ILE A 60 -7.52 19.55 10.42
C ILE A 60 -9.02 19.83 10.39
N ASP A 61 -9.43 20.99 9.89
CA ASP A 61 -10.84 21.34 9.69
C ASP A 61 -11.08 21.70 8.20
N PRO A 62 -11.40 20.71 7.34
CA PRO A 62 -11.59 20.93 5.91
C PRO A 62 -12.78 21.85 5.61
N ASP A 63 -12.73 22.58 4.49
CA ASP A 63 -13.82 23.46 4.05
C ASP A 63 -15.09 22.65 3.70
N PRO A 64 -16.21 22.85 4.43
CA PRO A 64 -17.46 22.15 4.17
C PRO A 64 -18.04 22.40 2.78
N ALA A 65 -17.85 23.60 2.22
CA ALA A 65 -18.37 23.95 0.90
C ALA A 65 -17.63 23.19 -0.21
N VAL A 66 -16.30 23.08 -0.08
CA VAL A 66 -15.46 22.32 -1.02
C VAL A 66 -15.78 20.83 -0.93
N TYR A 67 -15.87 20.28 0.27
CA TYR A 67 -16.24 18.87 0.46
C TYR A 67 -17.63 18.55 -0.11
N ALA A 68 -18.65 19.36 0.21
CA ALA A 68 -20.00 19.18 -0.33
C ALA A 68 -20.02 19.32 -1.86
N GLY A 69 -19.25 20.25 -2.40
CA GLY A 69 -19.02 20.40 -3.84
C GLY A 69 -18.41 19.16 -4.48
N ALA A 70 -17.42 18.53 -3.82
CA ALA A 70 -16.80 17.29 -4.28
C ALA A 70 -17.77 16.10 -4.28
N LYS A 71 -18.62 15.98 -3.24
CA LYS A 71 -19.70 14.97 -3.19
C LYS A 71 -20.72 15.14 -4.31
N ALA A 72 -21.00 16.38 -4.71
CA ALA A 72 -21.99 16.71 -5.74
C ALA A 72 -21.41 16.80 -7.16
N ALA A 73 -20.09 16.76 -7.31
CA ALA A 73 -19.42 16.96 -8.58
C ALA A 73 -19.73 15.82 -9.57
N ASN A 74 -19.78 16.17 -10.86
CA ASN A 74 -19.73 15.16 -11.91
C ASN A 74 -18.29 14.66 -12.02
N ARG A 75 -18.08 13.38 -11.71
CA ARG A 75 -16.76 12.74 -11.68
C ARG A 75 -16.35 12.10 -12.99
N SER A 76 -17.14 12.21 -14.05
CA SER A 76 -16.80 11.66 -15.35
C SER A 76 -15.92 12.64 -16.17
N LEU A 77 -14.99 12.10 -16.94
CA LEU A 77 -14.32 12.83 -18.02
C LEU A 77 -15.19 12.81 -19.27
N HIS A 78 -15.60 13.99 -19.76
CA HIS A 78 -16.34 14.09 -21.02
C HIS A 78 -15.37 14.34 -22.17
N LEU A 79 -15.21 13.36 -23.06
CA LEU A 79 -14.39 13.47 -24.28
C LEU A 79 -15.26 13.87 -25.47
N TYR A 80 -14.83 14.85 -26.26
CA TYR A 80 -15.51 15.25 -27.51
C TYR A 80 -14.88 14.62 -28.76
N THR A 81 -13.74 13.96 -28.59
CA THR A 81 -12.99 13.23 -29.60
C THR A 81 -12.53 11.88 -29.03
N ASP A 82 -12.29 10.91 -29.89
CA ASP A 82 -11.69 9.64 -29.48
C ASP A 82 -10.24 9.89 -29.03
N MET A 83 -9.87 9.35 -27.88
CA MET A 83 -8.58 9.57 -27.23
C MET A 83 -8.09 8.24 -26.66
N PRO A 84 -6.83 7.84 -26.89
CA PRO A 84 -6.30 6.58 -26.38
C PRO A 84 -6.19 6.60 -24.84
N GLU A 85 -6.23 5.42 -24.23
CA GLU A 85 -6.17 5.24 -22.77
C GLU A 85 -4.93 5.90 -22.16
N GLU A 86 -3.78 5.80 -22.82
CA GLU A 86 -2.52 6.39 -22.36
C GLU A 86 -2.55 7.93 -22.32
N GLU A 87 -3.52 8.57 -22.97
CA GLU A 87 -3.67 10.03 -23.02
C GLU A 87 -4.80 10.51 -22.11
N TRP A 88 -5.99 9.88 -22.15
CA TRP A 88 -7.12 10.35 -21.34
C TRP A 88 -6.98 9.96 -19.86
N ILE A 89 -6.36 8.82 -19.54
CA ILE A 89 -6.21 8.35 -18.15
C ILE A 89 -5.37 9.34 -17.32
N PRO A 90 -4.20 9.82 -17.78
CA PRO A 90 -3.47 10.89 -17.10
C PRO A 90 -4.32 12.14 -16.88
N ILE A 91 -5.04 12.61 -17.91
CA ILE A 91 -5.90 13.80 -17.82
C ILE A 91 -6.96 13.60 -16.73
N TYR A 92 -7.57 12.42 -16.70
CA TYR A 92 -8.62 12.07 -15.75
C TYR A 92 -8.14 12.14 -14.30
N TYR A 93 -7.13 11.35 -13.94
CA TYR A 93 -6.68 11.26 -12.56
C TYR A 93 -6.00 12.55 -12.07
N LEU A 94 -5.26 13.25 -12.95
CA LEU A 94 -4.63 14.52 -12.60
C LEU A 94 -5.66 15.63 -12.34
N ALA A 95 -6.86 15.56 -12.91
CA ALA A 95 -7.93 16.52 -12.62
C ALA A 95 -8.36 16.47 -11.14
N PHE A 96 -8.47 15.28 -10.54
CA PHE A 96 -8.80 15.13 -9.12
C PHE A 96 -7.69 15.65 -8.21
N ILE A 97 -6.43 15.37 -8.54
CA ILE A 97 -5.28 15.78 -7.70
C ILE A 97 -5.06 17.30 -7.76
N ASN A 98 -5.22 17.91 -8.93
CA ASN A 98 -4.88 19.31 -9.19
C ASN A 98 -6.10 20.25 -9.17
N GLU A 99 -7.25 19.77 -8.69
CA GLU A 99 -8.45 20.59 -8.54
C GLU A 99 -8.18 21.77 -7.57
N PRO A 100 -8.20 23.03 -8.05
CA PRO A 100 -7.69 24.19 -7.30
C PRO A 100 -8.38 24.44 -5.97
N HIS A 101 -9.66 24.10 -5.83
CA HIS A 101 -10.39 24.31 -4.57
C HIS A 101 -9.86 23.44 -3.42
N GLN A 102 -9.05 22.41 -3.69
CA GLN A 102 -8.44 21.55 -2.67
C GLN A 102 -7.08 22.05 -2.17
N GLU A 103 -6.48 23.09 -2.75
CA GLU A 103 -5.17 23.60 -2.29
C GLU A 103 -5.14 23.99 -0.81
N PRO A 104 -6.16 24.67 -0.24
CA PRO A 104 -6.22 24.92 1.20
C PRO A 104 -6.25 23.63 2.02
N PHE A 105 -7.01 22.63 1.59
CA PHE A 105 -7.08 21.32 2.25
C PHE A 105 -5.70 20.64 2.30
N TYR A 106 -4.97 20.62 1.18
CA TYR A 106 -3.61 20.08 1.16
C TYR A 106 -2.66 20.87 2.05
N ALA A 107 -2.76 22.20 2.04
CA ALA A 107 -1.91 23.06 2.86
C ALA A 107 -2.11 22.80 4.37
N ASP A 108 -3.37 22.67 4.82
CA ASP A 108 -3.69 22.40 6.22
C ASP A 108 -3.22 20.99 6.64
N LEU A 109 -3.48 19.98 5.80
CA LEU A 109 -3.07 18.60 6.07
C LEU A 109 -1.55 18.47 6.14
N LEU A 110 -0.84 19.04 5.18
CA LEU A 110 0.63 19.09 5.18
C LEU A 110 1.16 19.93 6.35
N GLY A 111 0.46 20.97 6.77
CA GLY A 111 0.78 21.72 7.99
C GLY A 111 0.83 20.81 9.21
N ALA A 112 -0.24 20.04 9.45
CA ALA A 112 -0.29 19.08 10.56
C ALA A 112 0.79 17.99 10.47
N LEU A 113 1.08 17.48 9.27
CA LEU A 113 2.13 16.49 9.04
C LEU A 113 3.54 17.07 9.28
N ARG A 114 3.80 18.33 8.88
CA ARG A 114 5.06 19.04 9.16
C ARG A 114 5.27 19.28 10.64
N GLU A 115 4.23 19.54 11.41
CA GLU A 115 4.35 19.66 12.87
C GLU A 115 4.89 18.37 13.51
N ILE A 116 4.43 17.21 13.04
CA ILE A 116 4.95 15.90 13.47
C ILE A 116 6.40 15.74 13.02
N ARG A 117 6.70 16.06 11.74
CA ARG A 117 8.05 16.04 11.17
C ARG A 117 9.04 16.82 12.03
N ASP A 118 8.72 18.07 12.34
CA ASP A 118 9.59 18.99 13.05
C ASP A 118 9.77 18.57 14.51
N ARG A 119 8.68 18.18 15.17
CA ARG A 119 8.73 17.69 16.57
C ARG A 119 9.58 16.44 16.72
N ARG A 120 9.53 15.52 15.75
CA ARG A 120 10.30 14.26 15.77
C ARG A 120 11.67 14.35 15.10
N GLY A 121 11.98 15.46 14.42
CA GLY A 121 13.20 15.61 13.65
C GLY A 121 13.32 14.57 12.52
N LEU A 122 12.23 14.36 11.77
CA LEU A 122 12.22 13.41 10.66
C LEU A 122 13.01 13.96 9.46
N ASP A 123 13.85 13.10 8.89
CA ASP A 123 14.50 13.36 7.61
C ASP A 123 13.51 13.21 6.44
N ASP A 124 13.99 13.45 5.23
CA ASP A 124 13.16 13.42 4.03
C ASP A 124 12.56 12.03 3.74
N ASP A 125 13.21 10.92 4.11
CA ASP A 125 12.67 9.58 3.89
C ASP A 125 11.63 9.24 4.96
N ARG A 126 11.94 9.51 6.23
CA ARG A 126 11.02 9.29 7.35
C ARG A 126 9.78 10.18 7.28
N TYR A 127 9.92 11.40 6.76
CA TYR A 127 8.77 12.27 6.54
C TYR A 127 7.85 11.76 5.43
N LEU A 128 8.41 11.28 4.32
CA LEU A 128 7.64 10.60 3.28
C LEU A 128 6.91 9.38 3.83
N GLU A 129 7.60 8.58 4.65
CA GLU A 129 7.04 7.40 5.30
C GLU A 129 5.89 7.76 6.25
N LEU A 130 5.99 8.86 7.01
CA LEU A 130 4.88 9.36 7.81
C LEU A 130 3.65 9.67 6.97
N ILE A 131 3.82 10.36 5.83
CA ILE A 131 2.72 10.70 4.91
C ILE A 131 2.11 9.42 4.33
N ALA A 132 2.95 8.46 3.91
CA ALA A 132 2.51 7.18 3.39
C ALA A 132 1.72 6.37 4.44
N VAL A 133 2.26 6.21 5.64
CA VAL A 133 1.60 5.48 6.75
C VAL A 133 0.29 6.15 7.14
N PHE A 134 0.23 7.49 7.16
CA PHE A 134 -1.02 8.21 7.40
C PHE A 134 -2.10 7.81 6.39
N VAL A 135 -1.80 7.87 5.09
CA VAL A 135 -2.78 7.50 4.05
C VAL A 135 -3.11 6.02 4.09
N GLN A 136 -2.11 5.15 4.29
CA GLN A 136 -2.30 3.70 4.45
C GLN A 136 -3.18 3.35 5.66
N SER A 137 -3.18 4.17 6.71
CA SER A 137 -3.98 3.98 7.92
C SER A 137 -5.46 4.38 7.76
N ILE A 138 -5.82 5.08 6.69
CA ILE A 138 -7.24 5.30 6.35
C ILE A 138 -7.86 3.93 6.02
N PRO A 139 -9.05 3.57 6.52
CA PRO A 139 -9.73 2.33 6.16
C PRO A 139 -9.83 2.10 4.64
N TYR A 140 -9.57 0.86 4.20
CA TYR A 140 -9.77 0.43 2.82
C TYR A 140 -11.22 -0.05 2.65
N GLU A 141 -11.98 0.61 1.80
CA GLU A 141 -13.37 0.25 1.49
C GLU A 141 -13.61 0.34 -0.01
N THR A 142 -14.16 -0.73 -0.59
CA THR A 142 -14.57 -0.76 -2.00
C THR A 142 -16.08 -0.61 -2.09
N ASP A 143 -16.56 0.39 -2.82
CA ASP A 143 -17.97 0.52 -3.17
C ASP A 143 -18.19 0.04 -4.60
N ALA A 144 -18.70 -1.18 -4.78
CA ALA A 144 -18.96 -1.74 -6.10
C ALA A 144 -20.03 -0.96 -6.91
N SER A 145 -20.74 -0.02 -6.29
CA SER A 145 -21.74 0.83 -6.96
C SER A 145 -21.19 2.14 -7.51
N VAL A 146 -19.96 2.51 -7.15
CA VAL A 146 -19.28 3.73 -7.62
C VAL A 146 -17.91 3.34 -8.14
N SER A 147 -17.68 3.55 -9.44
CA SER A 147 -16.41 3.22 -10.09
C SER A 147 -15.48 4.43 -10.23
N GLU A 148 -16.00 5.63 -9.97
CA GLU A 148 -15.24 6.86 -10.10
C GLU A 148 -14.49 7.21 -8.80
N PRO A 149 -13.21 7.60 -8.88
CA PRO A 149 -12.44 8.03 -7.72
C PRO A 149 -13.10 9.23 -7.03
N LYS A 150 -12.91 9.28 -5.73
CA LYS A 150 -13.19 10.44 -4.89
C LYS A 150 -12.15 11.53 -5.12
N PHE A 151 -12.56 12.78 -4.89
CA PHE A 151 -11.58 13.84 -4.69
C PHE A 151 -10.82 13.61 -3.37
N PRO A 152 -9.51 13.93 -3.29
CA PRO A 152 -8.70 13.75 -2.08
C PRO A 152 -9.30 14.29 -0.77
N ILE A 153 -10.01 15.43 -0.82
CA ILE A 153 -10.73 15.96 0.35
C ILE A 153 -11.83 15.01 0.84
N GLU A 154 -12.52 14.31 -0.05
CA GLU A 154 -13.53 13.33 0.32
C GLU A 154 -12.90 12.09 0.95
N THR A 155 -11.82 11.55 0.39
CA THR A 155 -11.09 10.41 0.98
C THR A 155 -10.69 10.72 2.42
N PHE A 156 -10.25 11.95 2.69
CA PHE A 156 -9.96 12.41 4.04
C PHE A 156 -11.21 12.57 4.91
N VAL A 157 -12.28 13.19 4.42
CA VAL A 157 -13.48 13.50 5.24
C VAL A 157 -14.34 12.27 5.49
N ASP A 158 -14.53 11.42 4.48
CA ASP A 158 -15.29 10.16 4.55
C ASP A 158 -14.57 9.12 5.43
N ALA A 159 -13.27 9.29 5.66
CA ALA A 159 -12.41 8.37 6.40
C ALA A 159 -12.41 6.94 5.86
N ALA A 160 -12.54 6.81 4.55
CA ALA A 160 -12.45 5.55 3.82
C ALA A 160 -12.20 5.80 2.32
N GLY A 161 -11.54 4.87 1.66
CA GLY A 161 -11.37 4.87 0.21
C GLY A 161 -10.79 3.56 -0.30
N ASP A 162 -10.85 3.36 -1.61
CA ASP A 162 -10.22 2.24 -2.31
C ASP A 162 -8.81 2.60 -2.82
N CYS A 163 -8.29 1.84 -3.79
CA CYS A 163 -6.90 1.91 -4.20
C CYS A 163 -6.56 3.23 -4.92
N ASP A 164 -7.45 3.73 -5.76
CA ASP A 164 -7.30 5.00 -6.46
C ASP A 164 -7.57 6.17 -5.52
N ASP A 165 -8.65 6.18 -4.75
CA ASP A 165 -8.94 7.23 -3.75
C ASP A 165 -7.71 7.58 -2.90
N LYS A 166 -7.11 6.53 -2.31
CA LYS A 166 -5.97 6.65 -1.40
C LYS A 166 -4.70 7.01 -2.16
N SER A 167 -4.50 6.49 -3.37
CA SER A 167 -3.35 6.83 -4.21
C SER A 167 -3.37 8.28 -4.68
N LEU A 168 -4.55 8.83 -5.04
CA LEU A 168 -4.70 10.23 -5.41
C LEU A 168 -4.36 11.16 -4.24
N LEU A 169 -4.85 10.85 -3.02
CA LEU A 169 -4.52 11.60 -1.81
C LEU A 169 -3.02 11.57 -1.51
N LEU A 170 -2.42 10.38 -1.48
CA LEU A 170 -0.98 10.23 -1.19
C LEU A 170 -0.13 10.95 -2.23
N ALA A 171 -0.42 10.77 -3.52
CA ALA A 171 0.35 11.40 -4.58
C ALA A 171 0.24 12.93 -4.54
N GLY A 172 -0.97 13.45 -4.27
CA GLY A 172 -1.21 14.88 -4.11
C GLY A 172 -0.44 15.51 -2.95
N LEU A 173 -0.34 14.81 -1.82
CA LEU A 173 0.44 15.25 -0.65
C LEU A 173 1.94 15.27 -0.95
N LEU A 174 2.48 14.15 -1.46
CA LEU A 174 3.92 14.02 -1.73
C LEU A 174 4.40 14.99 -2.83
N ALA A 175 3.59 15.19 -3.87
CA ALA A 175 3.95 16.12 -4.95
C ALA A 175 4.11 17.57 -4.43
N ARG A 176 3.24 18.00 -3.51
CA ARG A 176 3.29 19.33 -2.89
C ARG A 176 4.43 19.50 -1.88
N GLU A 177 5.00 18.39 -1.39
CA GLU A 177 6.21 18.37 -0.57
C GLU A 177 7.52 18.30 -1.40
N GLY A 178 7.41 18.30 -2.73
CA GLY A 178 8.53 18.39 -3.66
C GLY A 178 9.18 17.04 -4.00
N TYR A 179 8.54 15.92 -3.67
CA TYR A 179 8.97 14.59 -4.12
C TYR A 179 8.64 14.38 -5.59
N GLY A 180 9.50 13.64 -6.30
CA GLY A 180 9.18 13.16 -7.65
C GLY A 180 8.21 12.01 -7.55
N VAL A 181 6.96 12.21 -7.93
CA VAL A 181 5.85 11.28 -7.68
C VAL A 181 5.18 10.88 -8.98
N SER A 182 4.64 9.66 -9.02
CA SER A 182 3.74 9.21 -10.08
C SER A 182 2.60 8.37 -9.51
N LEU A 183 1.48 8.29 -10.22
CA LEU A 183 0.55 7.18 -10.07
C LEU A 183 1.06 6.02 -10.92
N LEU A 184 0.93 4.80 -10.39
CA LEU A 184 1.20 3.55 -11.09
C LEU A 184 -0.15 2.88 -11.33
N TYR A 185 -0.67 3.01 -12.54
CA TYR A 185 -1.98 2.46 -12.91
C TYR A 185 -1.85 1.09 -13.58
N PHE A 186 -2.47 0.08 -12.99
CA PHE A 186 -2.47 -1.31 -13.46
C PHE A 186 -3.86 -1.67 -13.99
N GLY A 187 -4.12 -1.33 -15.25
CA GLY A 187 -5.44 -1.52 -15.86
C GLY A 187 -5.90 -2.99 -15.90
N GLY A 188 -4.96 -3.94 -16.05
CA GLY A 188 -5.26 -5.37 -16.08
C GLY A 188 -5.74 -5.93 -14.73
N GLU A 189 -5.21 -5.40 -13.63
CA GLU A 189 -5.53 -5.81 -12.27
C GLU A 189 -6.53 -4.87 -11.58
N THR A 190 -7.01 -3.83 -12.29
CA THR A 190 -7.88 -2.77 -11.74
C THR A 190 -7.32 -2.22 -10.43
N HIS A 191 -6.02 -1.89 -10.41
CA HIS A 191 -5.30 -1.44 -9.23
C HIS A 191 -4.55 -0.14 -9.49
N MET A 192 -4.44 0.68 -8.46
CA MET A 192 -3.60 1.88 -8.46
C MET A 192 -2.69 1.89 -7.24
N ALA A 193 -1.45 2.32 -7.46
CA ALA A 193 -0.47 2.58 -6.41
C ALA A 193 0.25 3.90 -6.65
N VAL A 194 1.10 4.30 -5.72
CA VAL A 194 1.93 5.49 -5.86
C VAL A 194 3.38 5.08 -6.10
N GLY A 195 4.03 5.77 -7.03
CA GLY A 195 5.47 5.69 -7.26
C GLY A 195 6.16 6.92 -6.67
N VAL A 196 7.26 6.74 -5.94
CA VAL A 196 8.19 7.83 -5.59
C VAL A 196 9.54 7.61 -6.24
N LYS A 197 10.10 8.63 -6.89
CA LYS A 197 11.42 8.61 -7.53
C LYS A 197 12.42 8.07 -6.52
N SER A 198 13.18 7.04 -6.90
CA SER A 198 14.09 6.38 -5.96
C SER A 198 15.43 6.11 -6.60
N ALA A 199 16.47 6.10 -5.77
CA ALA A 199 17.81 5.72 -6.18
C ALA A 199 18.09 4.28 -5.72
N GLY A 200 17.68 3.30 -6.53
CA GLY A 200 18.13 1.90 -6.38
C GLY A 200 17.08 0.88 -5.97
N CYS A 201 15.82 1.29 -5.76
CA CYS A 201 14.69 0.38 -5.51
C CYS A 201 13.50 0.69 -6.44
N GLY A 202 13.80 0.91 -7.72
CA GLY A 202 12.78 1.10 -8.74
C GLY A 202 11.91 -0.14 -8.91
N TYR A 203 10.60 0.06 -9.00
CA TYR A 203 9.64 -1.00 -9.26
C TYR A 203 9.73 -1.39 -10.73
N ARG A 204 10.15 -2.64 -10.98
CA ARG A 204 10.37 -3.19 -12.33
C ARG A 204 11.24 -2.26 -13.18
N ASN A 205 10.78 -1.88 -14.37
CA ASN A 205 11.49 -1.02 -15.32
C ASN A 205 11.25 0.48 -15.10
N THR A 206 10.70 0.88 -13.94
CA THR A 206 10.46 2.28 -13.60
C THR A 206 11.59 2.85 -12.72
N SER A 207 11.68 4.18 -12.64
CA SER A 207 12.58 4.88 -11.71
C SER A 207 11.93 5.19 -10.35
N PHE A 208 10.76 4.60 -10.08
CA PHE A 208 9.95 4.87 -8.91
C PHE A 208 9.92 3.66 -7.97
N ALA A 209 10.20 3.85 -6.68
CA ALA A 209 9.85 2.88 -5.65
C ALA A 209 8.33 2.80 -5.52
N TYR A 210 7.82 1.58 -5.38
CA TYR A 210 6.40 1.29 -5.22
C TYR A 210 5.92 1.62 -3.81
N ILE A 211 4.77 2.27 -3.68
CA ILE A 211 4.09 2.50 -2.42
C ILE A 211 2.66 1.94 -2.55
N GLU A 212 2.40 0.83 -1.87
CA GLU A 212 1.04 0.31 -1.70
C GLU A 212 0.26 1.24 -0.78
N THR A 213 -0.99 1.53 -1.11
CA THR A 213 -1.84 2.42 -0.31
C THR A 213 -2.93 1.67 0.44
N THR A 214 -3.29 0.45 0.03
CA THR A 214 -4.41 -0.31 0.60
C THR A 214 -4.14 -0.89 1.98
N ASN A 215 -2.87 -1.12 2.33
CA ASN A 215 -2.45 -1.55 3.67
C ASN A 215 -1.14 -0.85 4.07
N VAL A 216 -0.89 -0.78 5.39
CA VAL A 216 0.40 -0.29 5.91
C VAL A 216 1.51 -1.21 5.42
N SER A 217 2.47 -0.63 4.70
CA SER A 217 3.54 -1.37 4.01
C SER A 217 4.77 -0.50 3.82
N TYR A 218 5.93 -1.14 3.64
CA TYR A 218 7.17 -0.43 3.37
C TYR A 218 7.17 0.21 1.99
N VAL A 219 7.66 1.45 1.91
CA VAL A 219 8.05 2.07 0.64
C VAL A 219 9.08 1.16 -0.06
N GLY A 220 8.82 0.81 -1.32
CA GLY A 220 9.70 0.00 -2.15
C GLY A 220 9.47 -1.51 -2.07
N ILE A 221 8.61 -2.01 -1.19
CA ILE A 221 8.25 -3.44 -1.12
C ILE A 221 6.81 -3.62 -1.58
N PRO A 222 6.56 -4.04 -2.83
CA PRO A 222 5.21 -4.34 -3.29
C PRO A 222 4.65 -5.56 -2.53
N PRO A 223 3.35 -5.59 -2.22
CA PRO A 223 2.73 -6.76 -1.61
C PRO A 223 2.76 -7.94 -2.59
N ALA A 224 2.93 -9.15 -2.07
CA ALA A 224 2.85 -10.38 -2.88
C ALA A 224 1.43 -10.60 -3.45
N THR A 225 0.43 -10.11 -2.73
CA THR A 225 -0.98 -10.19 -3.09
C THR A 225 -1.67 -8.92 -2.64
N LEU A 226 -2.45 -8.32 -3.54
CA LEU A 226 -3.25 -7.14 -3.29
C LEU A 226 -4.42 -7.45 -2.37
N SER A 227 -4.99 -6.40 -1.78
CA SER A 227 -6.30 -6.46 -1.14
C SER A 227 -7.33 -7.00 -2.15
N GLY A 228 -7.93 -8.16 -1.86
CA GLY A 228 -8.83 -8.87 -2.79
C GLY A 228 -8.23 -10.09 -3.49
N GLY A 229 -6.94 -10.41 -3.29
CA GLY A 229 -6.34 -11.67 -3.72
C GLY A 229 -5.62 -11.66 -5.07
N ALA A 230 -5.60 -10.52 -5.77
CA ALA A 230 -4.92 -10.38 -7.06
C ALA A 230 -3.39 -10.24 -6.91
N THR A 231 -2.63 -10.68 -7.90
CA THR A 231 -1.17 -10.47 -7.99
C THR A 231 -0.87 -9.51 -9.12
N LEU A 232 -0.01 -8.52 -8.87
CA LEU A 232 0.43 -7.59 -9.90
C LEU A 232 1.33 -8.28 -10.93
N SER A 233 0.87 -8.37 -12.16
CA SER A 233 1.56 -9.01 -13.29
C SER A 233 1.83 -8.03 -14.44
N SER A 234 0.95 -7.05 -14.69
CA SER A 234 1.13 -6.04 -15.73
C SER A 234 2.14 -4.95 -15.39
N ASP A 235 2.75 -4.34 -16.41
CA ASP A 235 3.55 -3.13 -16.23
C ASP A 235 2.61 -1.91 -16.12
N PRO A 236 2.86 -0.99 -15.17
CA PRO A 236 1.95 0.13 -14.95
C PRO A 236 2.06 1.19 -16.03
N LEU A 237 0.94 1.84 -16.35
CA LEU A 237 0.96 3.19 -16.92
C LEU A 237 1.46 4.15 -15.83
N VAL A 238 2.61 4.76 -16.08
CA VAL A 238 3.23 5.73 -15.16
C VAL A 238 2.68 7.12 -15.46
N ILE A 239 2.00 7.73 -14.48
CA ILE A 239 1.38 9.05 -14.60
C ILE A 239 2.11 10.01 -13.66
N PRO A 240 3.05 10.85 -14.14
CA PRO A 240 3.77 11.78 -13.27
C PRO A 240 2.84 12.79 -12.58
N VAL A 241 3.06 13.02 -11.29
CA VAL A 241 2.31 13.98 -10.48
C VAL A 241 3.24 15.07 -9.97
N GLY A 242 2.94 16.32 -10.32
CA GLY A 242 3.77 17.47 -9.97
C GLY A 242 5.10 17.53 -10.73
N GLN A 243 6.05 18.30 -10.21
CA GLN A 243 7.38 18.54 -10.79
C GLN A 243 8.50 18.41 -9.73
N GLY A 244 8.23 17.67 -8.66
CA GLY A 244 9.20 17.48 -7.57
C GLY A 244 10.38 16.61 -8.01
N GLU A 245 11.52 16.82 -7.37
CA GLU A 245 12.78 16.12 -7.69
C GLU A 245 13.36 15.34 -6.50
N ARG A 246 12.83 15.57 -5.28
CA ARG A 246 13.26 14.84 -4.09
C ARG A 246 12.96 13.36 -4.29
N SER A 247 13.93 12.53 -3.97
CA SER A 247 13.89 11.08 -4.19
C SER A 247 13.97 10.34 -2.86
N TYR A 248 13.39 9.15 -2.81
CA TYR A 248 13.52 8.24 -1.68
C TYR A 248 14.92 7.59 -1.68
N THR A 249 15.62 7.65 -0.55
CA THR A 249 17.05 7.28 -0.47
C THR A 249 17.35 6.05 0.40
N ALA A 250 16.42 5.62 1.26
CA ALA A 250 16.58 4.49 2.16
C ALA A 250 16.41 3.11 1.48
N CYS A 251 16.51 3.02 0.16
CA CYS A 251 16.39 1.79 -0.62
C CYS A 251 17.29 0.65 -0.11
N ASN A 252 18.50 0.94 0.36
CA ASN A 252 19.41 -0.08 0.91
C ASN A 252 18.85 -0.75 2.18
N GLN A 253 18.17 0.02 3.04
CA GLN A 253 17.55 -0.48 4.25
C GLN A 253 16.31 -1.31 3.90
N VAL A 254 15.46 -0.79 3.02
CA VAL A 254 14.28 -1.50 2.53
C VAL A 254 14.64 -2.84 1.89
N GLN A 255 15.65 -2.87 1.02
CA GLN A 255 16.12 -4.12 0.42
C GLN A 255 16.69 -5.11 1.46
N THR A 256 17.24 -4.61 2.57
CA THR A 256 17.69 -5.49 3.66
C THR A 256 16.48 -6.11 4.37
N ILE A 257 15.44 -5.32 4.62
CA ILE A 257 14.18 -5.80 5.20
C ILE A 257 13.50 -6.81 4.27
N GLU A 258 13.40 -6.51 2.97
CA GLU A 258 12.82 -7.40 1.97
C GLU A 258 13.54 -8.74 1.89
N ARG A 259 14.88 -8.73 1.85
CA ARG A 259 15.68 -9.97 1.87
C ARG A 259 15.45 -10.78 3.13
N ALA A 260 15.39 -10.13 4.29
CA ALA A 260 15.11 -10.83 5.55
C ALA A 260 13.70 -11.44 5.55
N LEU A 261 12.67 -10.70 5.12
CA LEU A 261 11.30 -11.20 4.98
C LEU A 261 11.23 -12.41 4.05
N SER A 262 11.93 -12.37 2.91
CA SER A 262 12.01 -13.50 1.98
C SER A 262 12.70 -14.71 2.61
N ALA A 263 13.88 -14.51 3.21
CA ALA A 263 14.65 -15.59 3.82
C ALA A 263 13.90 -16.27 4.98
N LEU A 264 13.17 -15.49 5.78
CA LEU A 264 12.31 -16.01 6.85
C LEU A 264 11.17 -16.86 6.29
N ARG A 265 10.50 -16.38 5.22
CA ARG A 265 9.44 -17.13 4.56
C ARG A 265 9.95 -18.46 3.98
N ASP A 266 11.10 -18.41 3.31
CA ASP A 266 11.72 -19.60 2.73
C ASP A 266 12.13 -20.60 3.82
N ARG A 267 12.69 -20.12 4.95
CA ARG A 267 13.02 -20.98 6.09
C ARG A 267 11.78 -21.59 6.72
N ALA A 268 10.70 -20.82 6.88
CA ALA A 268 9.43 -21.33 7.41
C ALA A 268 8.89 -22.48 6.55
N ALA A 269 8.91 -22.35 5.21
CA ALA A 269 8.45 -23.40 4.30
C ALA A 269 9.30 -24.68 4.39
N VAL A 270 10.62 -24.54 4.56
CA VAL A 270 11.52 -25.69 4.79
C VAL A 270 11.20 -26.37 6.12
N LEU A 271 11.04 -25.59 7.20
CA LEU A 271 10.72 -26.08 8.53
C LEU A 271 9.37 -26.81 8.57
N GLU A 272 8.36 -26.29 7.88
CA GLU A 272 7.05 -26.95 7.72
C GLU A 272 7.21 -28.35 7.13
N THR A 273 7.97 -28.48 6.03
CA THR A 273 8.23 -29.77 5.38
C THR A 273 8.99 -30.74 6.30
N GLU A 274 9.98 -30.24 7.04
CA GLU A 274 10.76 -31.05 7.98
C GLU A 274 9.90 -31.52 9.18
N LEU A 275 9.07 -30.64 9.74
CA LEU A 275 8.14 -30.95 10.82
C LEU A 275 7.14 -32.04 10.37
N GLU A 276 6.55 -31.91 9.18
CA GLU A 276 5.65 -32.95 8.66
C GLU A 276 6.35 -34.30 8.51
N ALA A 277 7.58 -34.32 8.01
CA ALA A 277 8.34 -35.56 7.84
C ALA A 277 8.67 -36.22 9.18
N ARG A 278 9.12 -35.43 10.16
CA ARG A 278 9.42 -35.91 11.52
C ARG A 278 8.17 -36.35 12.28
N GLY A 279 7.05 -35.66 12.09
CA GLY A 279 5.76 -36.05 12.66
C GLY A 279 5.36 -37.46 12.22
N ARG A 280 5.45 -37.76 10.91
CA ARG A 280 5.19 -39.11 10.37
C ARG A 280 6.14 -40.17 10.92
N GLU A 281 7.42 -39.85 11.12
CA GLU A 281 8.40 -40.75 11.71
C GLU A 281 8.08 -41.08 13.17
N ILE A 282 7.73 -40.07 13.97
CA ILE A 282 7.34 -40.22 15.38
C ILE A 282 6.06 -41.05 15.50
N GLU A 283 5.08 -40.83 14.63
CA GLU A 283 3.86 -41.66 14.57
C GLU A 283 4.19 -43.12 14.27
N ALA A 284 5.05 -43.39 13.29
CA ALA A 284 5.48 -44.75 12.96
C ALA A 284 6.24 -45.42 14.13
N MET A 285 7.10 -44.68 14.83
CA MET A 285 7.81 -45.18 16.02
C MET A 285 6.84 -45.51 17.16
N ARG A 286 5.83 -44.66 17.37
CA ARG A 286 4.76 -44.88 18.35
C ARG A 286 3.97 -46.15 18.03
N ASP A 287 3.54 -46.32 16.78
CA ASP A 287 2.81 -47.51 16.34
C ASP A 287 3.64 -48.78 16.56
N ALA A 288 4.95 -48.73 16.26
CA ALA A 288 5.85 -49.86 16.47
C ALA A 288 6.03 -50.21 17.97
N LEU A 289 6.08 -49.19 18.85
CA LEU A 289 6.10 -49.37 20.31
C LEU A 289 4.79 -49.99 20.82
N ASP A 290 3.64 -49.54 20.30
CA ASP A 290 2.33 -50.07 20.67
C ASP A 290 2.19 -51.55 20.27
N VAL A 291 2.63 -51.91 19.06
CA VAL A 291 2.67 -53.30 18.58
C VAL A 291 3.58 -54.17 19.45
N LEU A 292 4.80 -53.70 19.77
CA LEU A 292 5.73 -54.44 20.61
C LEU A 292 5.19 -54.59 22.05
N GLY A 293 4.61 -53.55 22.61
CA GLY A 293 3.98 -53.56 23.93
C GLY A 293 2.81 -54.54 24.02
N ALA A 294 1.97 -54.63 22.97
CA ALA A 294 0.89 -55.61 22.87
C ALA A 294 1.41 -57.05 22.82
N ARG A 295 2.50 -57.29 22.07
CA ARG A 295 3.17 -58.60 22.03
C ARG A 295 3.73 -58.99 23.39
N MET A 296 4.43 -58.09 24.06
CA MET A 296 4.99 -58.32 25.40
C MET A 296 3.89 -58.63 26.43
N THR A 297 2.77 -57.90 26.39
CA THR A 297 1.60 -58.16 27.24
C THR A 297 1.04 -59.57 27.00
N SER A 298 1.01 -60.04 25.75
CA SER A 298 0.53 -61.37 25.41
C SER A 298 1.46 -62.49 25.91
N LEU A 299 2.79 -62.31 25.79
CA LEU A 299 3.79 -63.24 26.32
C LEU A 299 3.70 -63.38 27.84
N LEU A 300 3.53 -62.25 28.54
CA LEU A 300 3.36 -62.23 29.99
C LEU A 300 2.11 -63.04 30.42
N ARG A 301 0.99 -62.88 29.70
CA ARG A 301 -0.25 -63.65 29.95
C ARG A 301 -0.09 -65.15 29.67
N ALA A 302 0.72 -65.52 28.67
CA ALA A 302 1.01 -66.91 28.34
C ALA A 302 2.03 -67.56 29.29
N GLY A 303 2.66 -66.79 30.19
CA GLY A 303 3.68 -67.27 31.12
C GLY A 303 5.07 -67.44 30.49
N ASP A 304 5.29 -66.94 29.27
CA ASP A 304 6.59 -67.00 28.59
C ASP A 304 7.50 -65.84 29.03
N ILE A 305 8.01 -65.96 30.26
CA ILE A 305 8.82 -64.92 30.92
C ILE A 305 10.19 -64.76 30.26
N SER A 306 10.76 -65.83 29.70
CA SER A 306 12.08 -65.78 29.05
C SER A 306 12.04 -64.89 27.81
N GLU A 307 11.04 -65.11 26.95
CA GLU A 307 10.87 -64.32 25.73
C GLU A 307 10.47 -62.87 26.04
N TYR A 308 9.59 -62.67 27.03
CA TYR A 308 9.25 -61.34 27.52
C TYR A 308 10.49 -60.54 27.93
N ASN A 309 11.34 -61.12 28.80
CA ASN A 309 12.54 -60.45 29.31
C ASN A 309 13.53 -60.10 28.19
N ARG A 310 13.57 -60.90 27.12
CA ARG A 310 14.40 -60.63 25.94
C ARG A 310 13.94 -59.37 25.20
N LEU A 311 12.63 -59.16 25.07
CA LEU A 311 12.05 -58.01 24.36
C LEU A 311 12.10 -56.69 25.16
N VAL A 312 12.27 -56.74 26.49
CA VAL A 312 12.39 -55.53 27.33
C VAL A 312 13.51 -54.61 26.84
N GLN A 313 14.66 -55.18 26.46
CA GLN A 313 15.79 -54.38 25.97
C GLN A 313 15.47 -53.69 24.64
N ASP A 314 14.81 -54.39 23.72
CA ASP A 314 14.40 -53.82 22.42
C ASP A 314 13.33 -52.72 22.61
N TYR A 315 12.35 -52.95 23.49
CA TYR A 315 11.34 -51.96 23.83
C TYR A 315 11.96 -50.70 24.42
N ASN A 316 12.85 -50.84 25.41
CA ASN A 316 13.52 -49.71 26.04
C ASN A 316 14.39 -48.92 25.05
N ARG A 317 15.07 -49.61 24.11
CA ARG A 317 15.81 -48.94 23.03
C ARG A 317 14.87 -48.13 22.14
N MET A 318 13.79 -48.75 21.63
CA MET A 318 12.81 -48.07 20.77
C MET A 318 12.14 -46.89 21.47
N ALA A 319 11.84 -47.00 22.77
CA ALA A 319 11.29 -45.91 23.56
C ALA A 319 12.31 -44.77 23.72
N GLY A 320 13.59 -45.09 23.88
CA GLY A 320 14.67 -44.11 23.86
C GLY A 320 14.77 -43.37 22.52
N ASP A 321 14.77 -44.11 21.41
CA ASP A 321 14.82 -43.54 20.06
C ASP A 321 13.59 -42.65 19.79
N TYR A 322 12.40 -43.10 20.19
CA TYR A 322 11.16 -42.31 20.12
C TYR A 322 11.25 -41.00 20.91
N ASN A 323 11.71 -41.07 22.17
CA ASN A 323 11.84 -39.86 22.99
C ASN A 323 12.85 -38.88 22.38
N GLN A 324 13.97 -39.38 21.86
CA GLN A 324 14.95 -38.53 21.18
C GLN A 324 14.38 -37.88 19.91
N ALA A 325 13.57 -38.60 19.13
CA ALA A 325 12.89 -38.06 17.96
C ALA A 325 11.89 -36.96 18.34
N VAL A 326 11.13 -37.16 19.42
CA VAL A 326 10.22 -36.15 19.97
C VAL A 326 10.98 -34.90 20.44
N ASP A 327 12.10 -35.06 21.15
CA ASP A 327 12.93 -33.92 21.58
C ASP A 327 13.47 -33.12 20.38
N ALA A 328 13.93 -33.81 19.32
CA ALA A 328 14.39 -33.18 18.09
C ALA A 328 13.26 -32.45 17.35
N TYR A 329 12.05 -33.03 17.31
CA TYR A 329 10.87 -32.40 16.74
C TYR A 329 10.49 -31.13 17.50
N ASN A 330 10.47 -31.16 18.83
CA ASN A 330 10.16 -29.98 19.64
C ASN A 330 11.17 -28.86 19.43
N ALA A 331 12.46 -29.17 19.33
CA ALA A 331 13.49 -28.16 19.02
C ALA A 331 13.28 -27.52 17.63
N LEU A 332 12.81 -28.30 16.66
CA LEU A 332 12.47 -27.81 15.32
C LEU A 332 11.21 -26.93 15.33
N LEU A 333 10.21 -27.32 16.13
CA LEU A 333 8.98 -26.55 16.31
C LEU A 333 9.30 -25.19 16.96
N ASP A 334 10.12 -25.17 18.01
CA ASP A 334 10.58 -23.93 18.64
C ASP A 334 11.33 -23.02 17.64
N GLU A 335 12.06 -23.58 16.69
CA GLU A 335 12.69 -22.80 15.61
C GLU A 335 11.67 -22.22 14.64
N ALA A 336 10.69 -23.03 14.22
CA ALA A 336 9.62 -22.59 13.33
C ALA A 336 8.82 -21.44 13.92
N GLU A 337 8.46 -21.53 15.21
CA GLU A 337 7.78 -20.46 15.94
C GLU A 337 8.60 -19.16 15.91
N ARG A 338 9.90 -19.22 16.26
CA ARG A 338 10.77 -18.04 16.22
C ARG A 338 10.90 -17.41 14.83
N VAL A 339 10.97 -18.23 13.78
CA VAL A 339 11.07 -17.76 12.39
C VAL A 339 9.79 -17.07 11.96
N VAL A 340 8.63 -17.66 12.26
CA VAL A 340 7.32 -17.09 11.93
C VAL A 340 7.06 -15.81 12.72
N ASP A 341 7.38 -15.79 14.01
CA ASP A 341 7.24 -14.60 14.85
C ASP A 341 8.08 -13.44 14.33
N LEU A 342 9.35 -13.70 14.00
CA LEU A 342 10.24 -12.67 13.44
C LEU A 342 9.76 -12.16 12.07
N HIS A 343 9.20 -13.04 11.24
CA HIS A 343 8.58 -12.64 9.97
C HIS A 343 7.39 -11.71 10.20
N ASN A 344 6.51 -12.08 11.12
CA ASN A 344 5.30 -11.33 11.45
C ASN A 344 5.64 -9.97 12.07
N ASP A 345 6.63 -9.92 12.96
CA ASP A 345 7.12 -8.68 13.57
C ASP A 345 7.69 -7.72 12.51
N LEU A 346 8.52 -8.23 11.59
CA LEU A 346 9.03 -7.42 10.48
C LEU A 346 7.92 -6.97 9.53
N ALA A 347 6.92 -7.80 9.24
CA ALA A 347 5.80 -7.42 8.39
C ALA A 347 4.94 -6.33 9.05
N ALA A 348 4.65 -6.46 10.34
CA ALA A 348 3.87 -5.49 11.12
C ALA A 348 4.65 -4.18 11.38
N GLY A 349 5.99 -4.22 11.37
CA GLY A 349 6.88 -3.07 11.55
C GLY A 349 6.97 -2.10 10.37
N ALA A 350 6.08 -2.19 9.37
CA ALA A 350 6.08 -1.34 8.17
C ALA A 350 5.99 0.18 8.46
N HIS A 351 5.49 0.55 9.63
CA HIS A 351 5.39 1.94 10.10
C HIS A 351 6.66 2.45 10.81
N ASP A 352 7.69 1.62 10.94
CA ASP A 352 8.97 1.93 11.59
C ASP A 352 10.13 1.25 10.83
N ARG A 353 10.41 1.72 9.61
CA ARG A 353 11.54 1.21 8.82
C ARG A 353 12.85 1.23 9.61
N PRO A 354 13.25 2.29 10.34
CA PRO A 354 14.52 2.28 11.06
C PRO A 354 14.64 1.14 12.06
N ALA A 355 13.61 0.85 12.86
CA ALA A 355 13.64 -0.27 13.79
C ALA A 355 13.65 -1.62 13.05
N SER A 356 12.78 -1.78 12.06
CA SER A 356 12.70 -2.99 11.25
C SER A 356 14.02 -3.28 10.52
N TYR A 357 14.74 -2.26 10.06
CA TYR A 357 16.06 -2.40 9.47
C TYR A 357 17.09 -2.96 10.46
N LEU A 358 17.07 -2.51 11.73
CA LEU A 358 17.98 -3.02 12.76
C LEU A 358 17.72 -4.51 13.04
N VAL A 359 16.45 -4.90 13.09
CA VAL A 359 16.03 -6.30 13.26
C VAL A 359 16.44 -7.13 12.04
N ALA A 360 16.10 -6.68 10.82
CA ALA A 360 16.41 -7.38 9.59
C ALA A 360 17.92 -7.56 9.37
N ARG A 361 18.74 -6.56 9.72
CA ARG A 361 20.21 -6.64 9.62
C ARG A 361 20.82 -7.65 10.61
N ALA A 362 20.16 -7.89 11.75
CA ALA A 362 20.61 -8.85 12.74
C ALA A 362 20.26 -10.29 12.37
N TYR A 363 19.29 -10.50 11.48
CA TYR A 363 18.97 -11.82 10.94
C TYR A 363 20.08 -12.23 9.95
N PRO A 364 20.95 -13.19 10.31
CA PRO A 364 21.97 -13.66 9.39
C PRO A 364 21.25 -14.32 8.22
N SER A 365 21.56 -13.89 7.00
CA SER A 365 21.24 -14.68 5.81
C SER A 365 22.07 -15.97 5.90
N GLY A 366 21.49 -17.01 6.52
CA GLY A 366 22.06 -18.35 6.60
C GLY A 366 21.84 -19.09 5.30
#